data_AF-A0A8K0LIX7-F1
#
_entry.id   AF-A0A8K0LIX7-F1
#
_cell.length_a   1.000
_cell.length_b   1.000
_cell.length_c   1.000
_cell.angle_alpha   90.00
_cell.angle_beta   90.00
_cell.angle_gamma   90.00
#
_symmetry.space_group_name_H-M   'P 1'
#
loop_
_entity.id
_entity.type
_entity.pdbx_description
1 polymer ?
#
loop_
_entity_poly.entity_id
_entity_poly.type
_entity_poly.pdbx_seq_one_letter_code
_entity_poly.pdbx_strand_id
1 'polypeptide(L)'
;MASSSSVQGQPSPGQVVEAAIAVARSLGDEFPYAIVGGAACLVLGSHRLTTDESFIVESRTNHTHYRSTPPVGTDILTPPALFKGQFDESTETIRVNGTRVLKPTLILNAKCYSILGRATAEKKDRDADDISFLPEWCIGKAVYPTNSEVPNATKEFVDQYIAKYGRADVWNNAGYDISGGTWTRD
;
A
#
# COMPACT_ATOMS: atom_id res chain seq x y z
N MET A 1 7.40 -23.77 -36.65
CA MET A 1 6.99 -22.36 -36.46
C MET A 1 7.01 -22.10 -34.96
N ALA A 2 7.71 -21.07 -34.48
CA ALA A 2 7.70 -20.71 -33.07
C ALA A 2 6.64 -19.63 -32.85
N SER A 3 5.70 -19.86 -31.93
CA SER A 3 4.73 -18.85 -31.49
C SER A 3 5.44 -17.83 -30.60
N SER A 4 5.60 -16.60 -31.07
CA SER A 4 6.14 -15.51 -30.26
C SER A 4 5.16 -15.16 -29.14
N SER A 5 5.46 -15.58 -27.92
CA SER A 5 4.77 -15.10 -26.71
C SER A 5 5.00 -13.60 -26.56
N SER A 6 3.97 -12.79 -26.81
CA SER A 6 4.04 -11.34 -26.61
C SER A 6 4.24 -11.05 -25.12
N VAL A 7 5.32 -10.31 -24.80
CA VAL A 7 5.51 -9.76 -23.45
C VAL A 7 4.32 -8.85 -23.15
N GLN A 8 3.56 -9.15 -22.10
CA GLN A 8 2.41 -8.36 -21.72
C GLN A 8 2.88 -7.03 -21.10
N GLY A 9 2.20 -5.94 -21.45
CA GLY A 9 2.56 -4.61 -20.99
C GLY A 9 2.26 -4.40 -19.51
N GLN A 10 3.06 -3.56 -18.85
CA GLN A 10 2.83 -3.16 -17.47
C GLN A 10 1.56 -2.28 -17.34
N PRO A 11 0.70 -2.49 -16.33
CA PRO A 11 -0.45 -1.63 -16.08
C PRO A 11 -0.05 -0.22 -15.62
N SER A 12 -0.75 0.79 -16.14
CA SER A 12 -0.53 2.19 -15.75
C SER A 12 -1.27 2.57 -14.45
N PRO A 13 -0.81 3.60 -13.70
CA PRO A 13 -1.44 4.01 -12.45
C PRO A 13 -2.94 4.32 -12.58
N GLY A 14 -3.35 4.99 -13.67
CA GLY A 14 -4.76 5.31 -13.93
C GLY A 14 -5.64 4.06 -14.06
N GLN A 15 -5.13 2.97 -14.65
CA GLN A 15 -5.88 1.71 -14.77
C GLN A 15 -6.08 1.03 -13.40
N VAL A 16 -5.15 1.21 -12.45
CA VAL A 16 -5.30 0.72 -11.07
C VAL A 16 -6.37 1.52 -10.33
N VAL A 17 -6.38 2.85 -10.48
CA VAL A 17 -7.38 3.73 -9.86
C VAL A 17 -8.79 3.43 -10.40
N GLU A 18 -8.96 3.29 -11.72
CA GLU A 18 -10.25 2.93 -12.31
C GLU A 18 -10.71 1.52 -11.90
N ALA A 19 -9.80 0.54 -11.79
CA ALA A 19 -10.13 -0.80 -11.29
C ALA A 19 -10.64 -0.75 -9.83
N ALA A 20 -9.98 0.03 -8.96
CA ALA A 20 -10.39 0.21 -7.58
C ALA A 20 -11.76 0.90 -7.46
N ILE A 21 -12.01 1.94 -8.27
CA ILE A 21 -13.32 2.63 -8.34
C ILE A 21 -14.41 1.70 -8.88
N ALA A 22 -14.11 0.85 -9.87
CA ALA A 22 -15.07 -0.10 -10.42
C ALA A 22 -15.53 -1.13 -9.38
N VAL A 23 -14.60 -1.65 -8.55
CA VAL A 23 -14.96 -2.59 -7.49
C VAL A 23 -15.60 -1.89 -6.28
N ALA A 24 -15.20 -0.66 -5.94
CA ALA A 24 -15.88 0.17 -4.95
C ALA A 24 -17.37 0.36 -5.30
N ARG A 25 -17.68 0.64 -6.57
CA ARG A 25 -19.06 0.73 -7.09
C ARG A 25 -19.81 -0.61 -7.10
N SER A 26 -19.08 -1.72 -7.20
CA SER A 26 -19.67 -3.08 -7.28
C SER A 26 -19.96 -3.69 -5.91
N LEU A 27 -19.15 -3.36 -4.89
CA LEU A 27 -19.37 -3.77 -3.50
C LEU A 27 -20.31 -2.82 -2.74
N GLY A 28 -20.40 -1.57 -3.19
CA GLY A 28 -21.19 -0.54 -2.52
C GLY A 28 -20.71 -0.24 -1.10
N ASP A 29 -21.62 0.27 -0.26
CA ASP A 29 -21.34 0.60 1.13
C ASP A 29 -21.61 -0.55 2.11
N GLU A 30 -22.53 -1.44 1.78
CA GLU A 30 -23.05 -2.51 2.65
C GLU A 30 -22.01 -3.60 3.01
N PHE A 31 -21.10 -3.92 2.09
CA PHE A 31 -20.06 -4.95 2.31
C PHE A 31 -18.76 -4.33 2.82
N PRO A 32 -18.21 -4.73 3.99
CA PRO A 32 -16.94 -4.21 4.49
C PRO A 32 -15.78 -4.63 3.58
N TYR A 33 -15.02 -3.65 3.08
CA TYR A 33 -13.81 -3.84 2.27
C TYR A 33 -12.83 -2.68 2.47
N ALA A 34 -11.55 -2.91 2.14
CA ALA A 34 -10.54 -1.86 2.04
C ALA A 34 -9.50 -2.22 0.97
N ILE A 35 -9.17 -1.30 0.07
CA ILE A 35 -7.98 -1.44 -0.78
C ILE A 35 -6.74 -1.36 0.12
N VAL A 36 -5.80 -2.29 -0.05
CA VAL A 36 -4.57 -2.38 0.75
C VAL A 36 -3.31 -2.29 -0.12
N GLY A 37 -2.14 -2.34 0.54
CA GLY A 37 -0.87 -2.69 -0.10
C GLY A 37 -0.47 -1.78 -1.27
N GLY A 38 -0.17 -2.41 -2.41
CA GLY A 38 0.40 -1.72 -3.57
C GLY A 38 -0.58 -0.76 -4.25
N ALA A 39 -1.81 -1.21 -4.44
CA ALA A 39 -2.88 -0.46 -5.12
C ALA A 39 -3.38 0.71 -4.28
N ALA A 40 -3.43 0.58 -2.95
CA ALA A 40 -3.84 1.65 -2.05
C ALA A 40 -3.00 2.92 -2.25
N CYS A 41 -1.67 2.78 -2.36
CA CYS A 41 -0.76 3.90 -2.56
C CYS A 41 -1.03 4.64 -3.89
N LEU A 42 -1.47 3.95 -4.95
CA LEU A 42 -1.87 4.58 -6.21
C LEU A 42 -3.23 5.29 -6.09
N VAL A 43 -4.21 4.70 -5.40
CA VAL A 43 -5.51 5.35 -5.10
C VAL A 43 -5.30 6.62 -4.25
N LEU A 44 -4.30 6.62 -3.37
CA LEU A 44 -3.88 7.78 -2.57
C LEU A 44 -3.16 8.87 -3.40
N GLY A 45 -2.71 8.57 -4.62
CA GLY A 45 -2.08 9.52 -5.54
C GLY A 45 -0.60 9.28 -5.87
N SER A 46 0.01 8.16 -5.47
CA SER A 46 1.39 7.83 -5.85
C SER A 46 1.52 7.65 -7.37
N HIS A 47 2.63 8.12 -7.95
CA HIS A 47 2.89 8.12 -9.40
C HIS A 47 3.73 6.93 -9.90
N ARG A 48 4.12 6.01 -9.01
CA ARG A 48 5.00 4.88 -9.38
C ARG A 48 4.36 3.92 -10.39
N LEU A 49 5.21 3.19 -11.11
CA LEU A 49 4.76 2.15 -12.04
C LEU A 49 4.64 0.78 -11.32
N THR A 50 3.43 0.22 -11.23
CA THR A 50 3.15 -1.10 -10.63
C THR A 50 3.23 -2.23 -11.65
N THR A 51 3.98 -3.32 -11.38
CA THR A 51 3.92 -4.56 -12.18
C THR A 51 3.06 -5.58 -11.44
N ASP A 52 1.85 -5.86 -11.93
CA ASP A 52 0.96 -6.83 -11.29
C ASP A 52 -0.08 -7.37 -12.29
N GLU A 53 -0.34 -8.68 -12.30
CA GLU A 53 -0.84 -9.41 -13.48
C GLU A 53 -2.07 -10.32 -13.25
N SER A 54 -3.21 -9.93 -13.84
CA SER A 54 -4.24 -10.83 -14.40
C SER A 54 -5.27 -11.53 -13.50
N PHE A 55 -6.24 -12.20 -14.16
CA PHE A 55 -7.65 -12.27 -13.74
C PHE A 55 -8.22 -13.65 -13.48
N ILE A 56 -8.18 -14.01 -12.20
CA ILE A 56 -8.90 -15.13 -11.60
C ILE A 56 -9.48 -14.64 -10.27
N VAL A 57 -10.64 -15.18 -9.86
CA VAL A 57 -11.08 -15.11 -8.45
C VAL A 57 -10.92 -16.52 -7.89
N GLU A 58 -9.99 -16.70 -6.95
CA GLU A 58 -9.75 -18.01 -6.34
C GLU A 58 -10.85 -18.33 -5.31
N SER A 59 -11.65 -19.35 -5.60
CA SER A 59 -12.79 -19.80 -4.78
C SER A 59 -12.41 -20.42 -3.41
N ARG A 60 -11.15 -20.33 -2.99
CA ARG A 60 -10.62 -20.83 -1.71
C ARG A 60 -9.91 -19.74 -0.89
N THR A 61 -9.65 -18.57 -1.47
CA THR A 61 -8.80 -17.52 -0.90
C THR A 61 -9.34 -16.10 -1.11
N ASN A 62 -10.42 -15.93 -1.89
CA ASN A 62 -11.07 -14.64 -2.19
C ASN A 62 -10.16 -13.55 -2.80
N HIS A 63 -8.95 -13.91 -3.25
CA HIS A 63 -8.11 -13.02 -4.07
C HIS A 63 -8.92 -12.52 -5.28
N THR A 64 -9.01 -11.20 -5.41
CA THR A 64 -9.92 -10.51 -6.34
C THR A 64 -9.11 -9.68 -7.32
N HIS A 65 -9.30 -9.88 -8.64
CA HIS A 65 -8.48 -9.24 -9.67
C HIS A 65 -9.30 -8.86 -10.96
N TYR A 66 -8.91 -7.75 -11.65
CA TYR A 66 -9.25 -7.25 -13.04
C TYR A 66 -8.57 -7.82 -14.57
N ARG A 67 -9.76 -7.38 -15.25
CA ARG A 67 -10.44 -7.29 -16.61
C ARG A 67 -10.38 -5.96 -17.44
N SER A 68 -9.32 -5.17 -17.34
CA SER A 68 -8.74 -4.34 -18.42
C SER A 68 -7.96 -5.14 -19.51
N THR A 69 -7.13 -4.48 -20.33
CA THR A 69 -5.97 -5.07 -21.05
C THR A 69 -4.92 -3.96 -21.26
N PRO A 70 -3.61 -4.15 -20.94
CA PRO A 70 -3.07 -5.30 -20.24
C PRO A 70 -3.69 -5.47 -18.83
N PRO A 71 -3.48 -6.63 -18.20
CA PRO A 71 -4.04 -6.89 -16.89
C PRO A 71 -3.34 -6.09 -15.76
N VAL A 72 -4.06 -5.81 -14.69
CA VAL A 72 -3.78 -4.80 -13.64
C VAL A 72 -4.05 -5.41 -12.27
N GLY A 73 -3.10 -6.17 -11.71
CA GLY A 73 -3.27 -6.77 -10.39
C GLY A 73 -3.63 -5.73 -9.30
N THR A 74 -4.52 -6.12 -8.39
CA THR A 74 -5.12 -5.24 -7.39
C THR A 74 -5.37 -5.98 -6.08
N ASP A 75 -4.65 -5.63 -5.01
CA ASP A 75 -4.95 -6.10 -3.64
C ASP A 75 -6.22 -5.41 -3.09
N ILE A 76 -7.39 -5.79 -3.60
CA ILE A 76 -8.70 -5.25 -3.18
C ILE A 76 -9.22 -5.97 -1.93
N LEU A 77 -8.99 -7.28 -1.86
CA LEU A 77 -9.43 -8.15 -0.78
C LEU A 77 -8.31 -9.16 -0.49
N THR A 78 -7.39 -8.78 0.40
CA THR A 78 -6.79 -9.79 1.28
C THR A 78 -7.87 -10.24 2.27
N PRO A 79 -8.17 -11.54 2.42
CA PRO A 79 -8.83 -12.01 3.62
C PRO A 79 -8.04 -11.55 4.86
N PRO A 80 -8.70 -11.33 6.01
CA PRO A 80 -8.05 -11.09 7.30
C PRO A 80 -6.81 -11.97 7.54
N ALA A 81 -6.90 -13.26 7.20
CA ALA A 81 -5.84 -14.26 7.35
C ALA A 81 -4.58 -14.05 6.49
N LEU A 82 -4.58 -13.12 5.52
CA LEU A 82 -3.40 -12.77 4.72
C LEU A 82 -2.80 -11.39 5.08
N PHE A 83 -3.49 -10.59 5.88
CA PHE A 83 -2.90 -9.39 6.45
C PHE A 83 -1.91 -9.76 7.56
N LYS A 84 -0.73 -9.14 7.57
CA LYS A 84 0.31 -9.40 8.59
C LYS A 84 0.13 -8.50 9.81
N GLY A 85 -0.99 -8.70 10.50
CA GLY A 85 -1.45 -7.96 11.67
C GLY A 85 -2.88 -8.38 12.01
N GLN A 86 -3.55 -7.70 12.94
CA GLN A 86 -5.01 -7.79 13.03
C GLN A 86 -5.63 -6.94 11.91
N PHE A 87 -6.64 -7.50 11.24
CA PHE A 87 -7.46 -6.82 10.23
C PHE A 87 -8.87 -7.40 10.31
N ASP A 88 -9.82 -6.57 10.73
CA ASP A 88 -11.20 -6.93 11.00
C ASP A 88 -12.13 -5.72 10.74
N GLU A 89 -13.42 -5.86 11.07
CA GLU A 89 -14.43 -4.83 10.84
C GLU A 89 -14.21 -3.53 11.64
N SER A 90 -13.34 -3.53 12.66
CA SER A 90 -12.94 -2.33 13.41
C SER A 90 -11.72 -1.61 12.83
N THR A 91 -11.06 -2.20 11.82
CA THR A 91 -9.82 -1.66 11.26
C THR A 91 -10.11 -0.40 10.43
N GLU A 92 -9.47 0.71 10.79
CA GLU A 92 -9.82 2.03 10.25
C GLU A 92 -9.55 2.16 8.74
N THR A 93 -10.52 2.72 8.02
CA THR A 93 -10.43 3.01 6.58
C THR A 93 -10.79 4.46 6.30
N ILE A 94 -10.19 5.00 5.24
CA ILE A 94 -10.52 6.33 4.70
C ILE A 94 -11.20 6.18 3.34
N ARG A 95 -12.03 7.16 2.95
CA ARG A 95 -12.61 7.21 1.61
C ARG A 95 -11.80 8.12 0.69
N VAL A 96 -11.43 7.60 -0.47
CA VAL A 96 -10.75 8.35 -1.54
C VAL A 96 -11.48 8.06 -2.85
N ASN A 97 -12.02 9.10 -3.51
CA ASN A 97 -12.80 8.99 -4.75
C ASN A 97 -13.96 7.97 -4.70
N GLY A 98 -14.56 7.79 -3.51
CA GLY A 98 -15.64 6.82 -3.23
C GLY A 98 -15.15 5.45 -2.74
N THR A 99 -13.90 5.11 -3.01
CA THR A 99 -13.25 3.84 -2.62
C THR A 99 -12.84 3.84 -1.15
N ARG A 100 -13.14 2.78 -0.40
CA ARG A 100 -12.54 2.51 0.93
C ARG A 100 -11.09 2.05 0.77
N VAL A 101 -10.17 2.71 1.46
CA VAL A 101 -8.73 2.41 1.49
C VAL A 101 -8.31 2.26 2.96
N LEU A 102 -7.44 1.29 3.26
CA LEU A 102 -6.87 1.14 4.62
C LEU A 102 -6.18 2.44 5.05
N LYS A 103 -6.27 2.81 6.34
CA LYS A 103 -5.63 4.02 6.88
C LYS A 103 -4.14 4.08 6.49
N PRO A 104 -3.62 5.18 5.90
CA PRO A 104 -2.26 5.23 5.37
C PRO A 104 -1.15 4.96 6.38
N THR A 105 -1.38 5.23 7.66
CA THR A 105 -0.50 4.87 8.78
C THR A 105 -0.38 3.35 8.95
N LEU A 106 -1.49 2.62 8.90
CA LEU A 106 -1.52 1.15 8.93
C LEU A 106 -0.88 0.54 7.66
N ILE A 107 -0.99 1.20 6.50
CA ILE A 107 -0.26 0.80 5.29
C ILE A 107 1.26 1.02 5.48
N LEU A 108 1.67 2.17 6.03
CA LEU A 108 3.08 2.47 6.34
C LEU A 108 3.67 1.41 7.28
N ASN A 109 2.95 1.03 8.33
CA ASN A 109 3.33 -0.04 9.26
C ASN A 109 3.59 -1.37 8.55
N ALA A 110 2.64 -1.80 7.70
CA ALA A 110 2.77 -3.02 6.91
C ALA A 110 3.94 -2.96 5.92
N LYS A 111 4.30 -1.76 5.42
CA LYS A 111 5.44 -1.54 4.52
C LYS A 111 6.79 -1.60 5.25
N CYS A 112 6.91 -0.96 6.41
CA CYS A 112 8.10 -1.04 7.27
C CYS A 112 8.43 -2.49 7.64
N TYR A 113 7.42 -3.30 7.96
CA TYR A 113 7.58 -4.74 8.15
C TYR A 113 8.00 -5.48 6.86
N SER A 114 7.33 -5.19 5.74
CA SER A 114 7.48 -5.98 4.50
C SER A 114 8.81 -5.80 3.78
N ILE A 115 9.38 -4.58 3.77
CA ILE A 115 10.59 -4.26 3.01
C ILE A 115 11.81 -5.09 3.43
N LEU A 116 11.91 -5.45 4.72
CA LEU A 116 12.98 -6.26 5.27
C LEU A 116 13.03 -7.65 4.60
N GLY A 117 11.86 -8.28 4.47
CA GLY A 117 11.68 -9.64 3.96
C GLY A 117 11.55 -9.80 2.43
N ARG A 118 11.70 -8.74 1.63
CA ARG A 118 11.62 -8.87 0.16
C ARG A 118 12.84 -9.57 -0.44
N ALA A 119 12.61 -10.40 -1.44
CA ALA A 119 13.63 -11.22 -2.09
C ALA A 119 14.45 -10.51 -3.19
N THR A 120 14.01 -9.36 -3.70
CA THR A 120 14.68 -8.65 -4.82
C THR A 120 14.81 -7.16 -4.54
N ALA A 121 15.77 -6.49 -5.18
CA ALA A 121 16.04 -5.06 -4.99
C ALA A 121 14.84 -4.20 -5.43
N GLU A 122 14.30 -4.48 -6.62
CA GLU A 122 13.19 -3.74 -7.22
C GLU A 122 11.92 -3.80 -6.36
N LYS A 123 11.73 -4.88 -5.60
CA LYS A 123 10.64 -4.99 -4.61
C LYS A 123 10.91 -4.19 -3.34
N LYS A 124 12.18 -4.07 -2.91
CA LYS A 124 12.56 -3.22 -1.77
C LYS A 124 12.45 -1.73 -2.12
N ASP A 125 12.92 -1.35 -3.30
CA ASP A 125 12.95 0.05 -3.71
C ASP A 125 11.51 0.58 -3.94
N ARG A 126 10.59 -0.23 -4.48
CA ARG A 126 9.15 0.11 -4.54
C ARG A 126 8.46 0.17 -3.19
N ASP A 127 8.86 -0.65 -2.21
CA ASP A 127 8.35 -0.50 -0.84
C ASP A 127 8.94 0.76 -0.19
N ALA A 128 10.16 1.19 -0.54
CA ALA A 128 10.74 2.45 -0.11
C ALA A 128 10.05 3.68 -0.74
N ASP A 129 9.64 3.61 -2.01
CA ASP A 129 8.77 4.62 -2.63
C ASP A 129 7.50 4.84 -1.77
N ASP A 130 6.86 3.76 -1.32
CA ASP A 130 5.68 3.84 -0.43
C ASP A 130 6.03 4.38 0.96
N ILE A 131 7.11 3.92 1.58
CA ILE A 131 7.53 4.37 2.92
C ILE A 131 7.92 5.85 2.91
N SER A 132 8.36 6.40 1.77
CA SER A 132 8.57 7.84 1.61
C SER A 132 7.30 8.60 1.25
N PHE A 133 6.41 8.02 0.44
CA PHE A 133 5.15 8.64 0.01
C PHE A 133 4.10 8.71 1.12
N LEU A 134 3.95 7.66 1.93
CA LEU A 134 2.86 7.56 2.90
C LEU A 134 2.95 8.63 4.02
N PRO A 135 4.11 8.90 4.66
CA PRO A 135 4.19 9.98 5.63
C PRO A 135 4.06 11.37 4.98
N GLU A 136 4.51 11.55 3.74
CA GLU A 136 4.32 12.78 2.95
C GLU A 136 2.83 13.05 2.66
N TRP A 137 2.06 12.00 2.31
CA TRP A 137 0.61 12.06 2.19
C TRP A 137 -0.06 12.36 3.54
N CYS A 138 0.38 11.71 4.61
CA CYS A 138 -0.12 11.92 5.98
C CYS A 138 0.03 13.39 6.43
N ILE A 139 1.20 14.00 6.18
CA ILE A 139 1.43 15.44 6.41
C ILE A 139 0.42 16.27 5.62
N GLY A 140 0.28 16.02 4.31
CA GLY A 140 -0.62 16.75 3.42
C GLY A 140 -2.12 16.59 3.71
N LYS A 141 -2.50 15.70 4.65
CA LYS A 141 -3.89 15.43 5.07
C LYS A 141 -4.12 15.58 6.57
N ALA A 142 -3.09 15.95 7.34
CA ALA A 142 -3.10 16.01 8.80
C ALA A 142 -3.49 14.68 9.51
N VAL A 143 -3.22 13.53 8.87
CA VAL A 143 -3.46 12.19 9.43
C VAL A 143 -2.12 11.61 9.89
N TYR A 144 -1.67 12.00 11.09
CA TYR A 144 -0.30 11.69 11.53
C TYR A 144 -0.15 10.25 12.05
N PRO A 145 1.01 9.59 11.82
CA PRO A 145 1.27 8.27 12.37
C PRO A 145 1.56 8.31 13.88
N THR A 146 1.13 7.27 14.58
CA THR A 146 1.31 7.06 16.03
C THR A 146 2.19 5.84 16.32
N ASN A 147 2.69 5.73 17.55
CA ASN A 147 3.43 4.54 18.01
C ASN A 147 2.54 3.29 18.04
N SER A 148 1.23 3.44 18.26
CA SER A 148 0.25 2.35 18.25
C SER A 148 -0.08 1.84 16.84
N GLU A 149 -0.12 2.72 15.84
CA GLU A 149 -0.44 2.36 14.46
C GLU A 149 0.78 1.89 13.66
N VAL A 150 1.98 2.43 13.97
CA VAL A 150 3.22 2.16 13.22
C VAL A 150 4.37 1.64 14.10
N PRO A 151 4.17 0.57 14.90
CA PRO A 151 5.22 -0.01 15.75
C PRO A 151 6.40 -0.62 14.97
N ASN A 152 6.26 -0.92 13.67
CA ASN A 152 7.38 -1.38 12.85
C ASN A 152 8.34 -0.26 12.43
N ALA A 153 8.05 1.02 12.71
CA ALA A 153 8.99 2.13 12.57
C ALA A 153 9.88 2.27 13.81
N THR A 154 10.60 1.20 14.19
CA THR A 154 11.57 1.25 15.30
C THR A 154 12.75 2.16 14.95
N LYS A 155 13.51 2.62 15.95
CA LYS A 155 14.66 3.49 15.71
C LYS A 155 15.66 2.84 14.74
N GLU A 156 15.96 1.57 14.95
CA GLU A 156 16.90 0.80 14.14
C GLU A 156 16.41 0.66 12.70
N PHE A 157 15.09 0.51 12.50
CA PHE A 157 14.48 0.51 11.19
C PHE A 157 14.62 1.87 10.51
N VAL A 158 14.24 2.96 11.18
CA VAL A 158 14.23 4.31 10.57
C VAL A 158 15.65 4.81 10.32
N ASP A 159 16.61 4.56 11.22
CA ASP A 159 18.02 4.88 11.02
C ASP A 159 18.60 4.15 9.78
N GLN A 160 18.34 2.84 9.65
CA GLN A 160 18.79 2.06 8.49
C GLN A 160 18.08 2.47 7.19
N TYR A 161 16.78 2.78 7.28
CA TYR A 161 15.99 3.26 6.15
C TYR A 161 16.54 4.59 5.63
N ILE A 162 16.75 5.56 6.51
CA ILE A 162 17.29 6.89 6.15
C ILE A 162 18.73 6.75 5.62
N ALA A 163 19.56 5.90 6.21
CA ALA A 163 20.91 5.65 5.73
C ALA A 163 20.97 5.04 4.31
N LYS A 164 19.94 4.29 3.87
CA LYS A 164 19.87 3.74 2.50
C LYS A 164 19.11 4.64 1.51
N TYR A 165 17.98 5.22 1.91
CA TYR A 165 17.02 5.88 1.00
C TYR A 165 16.83 7.38 1.26
N GLY A 166 17.41 7.94 2.33
CA GLY A 166 17.27 9.34 2.70
C GLY A 166 15.88 9.70 3.25
N ARG A 167 15.34 10.84 2.81
CA ARG A 167 14.03 11.40 3.22
C ARG A 167 13.85 11.63 4.74
N ALA A 168 14.92 11.93 5.47
CA ALA A 168 14.87 12.24 6.91
C ALA A 168 13.95 13.43 7.26
N ASP A 169 13.83 14.39 6.33
CA ASP A 169 12.87 15.49 6.36
C ASP A 169 11.42 15.00 6.45
N VAL A 170 11.05 13.96 5.69
CA VAL A 170 9.68 13.40 5.69
C VAL A 170 9.35 12.77 7.03
N TRP A 171 10.26 11.97 7.60
CA TRP A 171 10.06 11.35 8.91
C TRP A 171 9.87 12.40 10.01
N ASN A 172 10.76 13.40 10.09
CA ASN A 172 10.63 14.52 11.04
C ASN A 172 9.32 15.29 10.86
N ASN A 173 8.97 15.67 9.62
CA ASN A 173 7.77 16.45 9.33
C ASN A 173 6.47 15.68 9.61
N ALA A 174 6.49 14.34 9.46
CA ALA A 174 5.37 13.47 9.83
C ALA A 174 5.25 13.26 11.35
N GLY A 175 6.21 13.73 12.13
CA GLY A 175 6.21 13.67 13.59
C GLY A 175 7.06 12.53 14.18
N TYR A 176 7.96 11.91 13.43
CA TYR A 176 8.94 10.97 13.99
C TYR A 176 10.15 11.71 14.57
N ASP A 177 10.44 11.50 15.86
CA ASP A 177 11.73 11.91 16.42
C ASP A 177 12.81 10.88 16.06
N ILE A 178 13.67 11.23 15.11
CA ILE A 178 14.83 10.40 14.71
C ILE A 178 15.82 10.17 15.87
N SER A 179 15.87 11.08 16.86
CA SER A 179 16.79 10.97 18.00
C SER A 179 16.29 9.99 19.05
N GLY A 180 15.02 10.12 19.47
CA GLY A 180 14.35 9.24 20.43
C GLY A 180 13.82 7.92 19.84
N GLY A 181 13.55 7.87 18.53
CA GLY A 181 13.08 6.67 17.83
C GLY A 181 11.58 6.41 17.99
N THR A 182 10.76 7.47 18.01
CA THR A 182 9.33 7.39 18.37
C THR A 182 8.49 8.44 17.64
N TRP A 183 7.20 8.17 17.45
CA TRP A 183 6.24 9.17 16.97
C TRP A 183 5.84 10.13 18.11
N THR A 184 5.72 11.41 17.78
CA THR A 184 5.52 12.53 18.72
C THR A 184 4.10 13.09 18.72
N ARG A 185 3.15 12.38 18.07
CA ARG A 185 1.77 12.84 17.79
C ARG A 185 0.71 11.80 18.15
N ASP A 186 0.98 11.04 19.20
CA ASP A 186 0.00 10.18 19.90
C ASP A 186 -1.04 11.03 20.65
#